data_AF-A0A1V4J118-F1
#
_entry.id   AF-A0A1V4J118-F1
#
_cell.length_a   1.000
_cell.length_b   1.000
_cell.length_c   1.000
_cell.angle_alpha   90.00
_cell.angle_beta   90.00
_cell.angle_gamma   90.00
#
_symmetry.space_group_name_H-M   'P 1'
#
loop_
_entity.id
_entity.type
_entity.pdbx_description
1 polymer ?
#
loop_
_entity_poly.entity_id
_entity_poly.type
_entity_poly.pdbx_seq_one_letter_code
_entity_poly.pdbx_strand_id
1 'polypeptide(L)'
;MPERPFVQAPGKRSLLEQLLAVGPPSQGSGELFCSMSSKPEQKETHQGNGAVLPIVPMDCLTSPDRGQLEPPDFRGPNGDGVEVVVLESHANAKGVREEDALLENGSQSNESDDTSTDRGPEPASPLKETSFSIGLQVLFPFLLAGFGTVAAGMVLDIVQHWDVFKYVTEIFILVPALLGLKGNLEMTLASRLSTAANIGQMDTPKDLWRMITGNMALIQVQATVVGFLAAITAVVFGWISNGHFNVVHAILLCASSVATAFIASLVLGLIMIGVIVGSRKMGINPDNVSTPIAASLGDLVTLALLSGISWGLYKEMEIKTYVNPLVCVCFAAVLPIWVVITKRNEATREVLYSGWHPVVMAMGISSIGGLILDKMVTNPNFAGMAVFTPVINGVGGNLVAVQASRISTYLHMSGMPGESSETAPRKCPSPCSTFFGSDVNSRSARVLLLLVVPGHLIFLYTISSLQGGHTTLTLIFMVFYMMAALLQVVILLYVADWMVHWIWSRDLDPDNYCIPYLTALGDLFGTGLLAFSFYILWHIGDRDSDVGD
;
A
#
# COMPACT_ATOMS: atom_id res chain seq x y z
N MET A 1 56.36 49.86 -11.18
CA MET A 1 55.77 50.58 -12.32
C MET A 1 54.25 50.34 -12.27
N PRO A 2 53.41 51.34 -12.59
CA PRO A 2 52.01 51.35 -12.17
C PRO A 2 51.05 50.68 -13.15
N GLU A 3 49.79 50.55 -12.70
CA GLU A 3 48.62 50.00 -13.39
C GLU A 3 48.32 50.64 -14.76
N ARG A 4 47.66 49.87 -15.63
CA ARG A 4 46.49 50.32 -16.43
C ARG A 4 45.61 49.12 -16.85
N PRO A 5 44.32 49.34 -17.15
CA PRO A 5 43.28 48.34 -16.90
C PRO A 5 42.98 47.42 -18.09
N PHE A 6 42.41 46.26 -17.79
CA PHE A 6 41.83 45.38 -18.80
C PHE A 6 40.42 45.82 -19.21
N VAL A 7 40.12 45.69 -20.51
CA VAL A 7 38.89 46.14 -21.14
C VAL A 7 37.70 45.24 -20.77
N GLN A 8 36.59 45.87 -20.39
CA GLN A 8 35.33 45.20 -20.08
C GLN A 8 34.58 44.85 -21.38
N ALA A 9 34.42 43.55 -21.66
CA ALA A 9 33.54 43.06 -22.73
C ALA A 9 32.11 42.80 -22.18
N PRO A 10 31.04 42.97 -22.99
CA PRO A 10 29.67 42.99 -22.49
C PRO A 10 29.17 41.60 -22.06
N GLY A 11 28.33 41.60 -21.01
CA GLY A 11 27.90 40.37 -20.34
C GLY A 11 27.00 39.46 -21.18
N LYS A 12 27.26 38.14 -21.10
CA LYS A 12 26.26 37.12 -21.42
C LYS A 12 25.18 37.13 -20.32
N ARG A 13 23.99 37.64 -20.65
CA ARG A 13 22.80 37.48 -19.80
C ARG A 13 22.46 36.00 -19.66
N SER A 14 22.02 35.62 -18.47
CA SER A 14 21.59 34.25 -18.17
C SER A 14 20.31 33.89 -18.92
N LEU A 15 20.14 32.61 -19.27
CA LEU A 15 18.90 32.06 -19.84
C LEU A 15 17.67 32.30 -18.93
N LEU A 16 17.87 32.64 -17.66
CA LEU A 16 16.82 33.05 -16.71
C LEU A 16 16.12 34.38 -17.05
N GLU A 17 16.74 35.30 -17.82
CA GLU A 17 16.05 36.54 -18.23
C GLU A 17 15.12 36.38 -19.45
N GLN A 18 15.25 35.30 -20.22
CA GLN A 18 14.37 35.05 -21.38
C GLN A 18 13.05 34.36 -21.02
N LEU A 19 12.88 33.89 -19.78
CA LEU A 19 11.68 33.19 -19.31
C LEU A 19 10.71 34.06 -18.49
N LEU A 20 11.04 35.33 -18.22
CA LEU A 20 10.26 36.21 -17.33
C LEU A 20 9.68 37.47 -18.00
N ALA A 21 9.66 37.54 -19.34
CA ALA A 21 9.23 38.73 -20.07
C ALA A 21 7.96 38.51 -20.93
N VAL A 22 6.80 38.30 -20.29
CA VAL A 22 5.48 38.47 -20.94
C VAL A 22 4.55 39.28 -20.03
N GLY A 23 4.21 40.50 -20.47
CA GLY A 23 3.16 41.35 -19.90
C GLY A 23 1.88 41.35 -20.77
N PRO A 24 0.75 41.88 -20.26
CA PRO A 24 -0.61 41.58 -20.73
C PRO A 24 -1.11 42.51 -21.87
N PRO A 25 -2.14 42.10 -22.66
CA PRO A 25 -3.58 42.30 -22.34
C PRO A 25 -4.46 41.04 -22.59
N SER A 26 -5.78 40.93 -22.29
CA SER A 26 -6.73 41.71 -21.46
C SER A 26 -8.08 40.96 -21.30
N GLN A 27 -8.78 41.16 -20.16
CA GLN A 27 -10.23 40.99 -19.88
C GLN A 27 -11.05 39.81 -20.47
N GLY A 28 -11.67 39.03 -19.57
CA GLY A 28 -12.84 38.19 -19.88
C GLY A 28 -13.25 37.21 -18.77
N SER A 29 -14.06 37.67 -17.80
CA SER A 29 -15.01 36.96 -16.90
C SER A 29 -14.78 35.48 -16.53
N GLY A 30 -14.90 35.02 -15.28
CA GLY A 30 -15.37 35.63 -14.02
C GLY A 30 -15.51 34.51 -12.96
N GLU A 31 -15.36 34.83 -11.68
CA GLU A 31 -15.17 33.85 -10.59
C GLU A 31 -16.43 33.05 -10.21
N LEU A 32 -16.24 31.88 -9.59
CA LEU A 32 -17.25 31.29 -8.70
C LEU A 32 -16.63 30.43 -7.58
N PHE A 33 -16.10 31.11 -6.56
CA PHE A 33 -16.03 30.57 -5.21
C PHE A 33 -17.45 30.48 -4.64
N CYS A 34 -17.82 29.38 -3.99
CA CYS A 34 -19.16 29.24 -3.39
C CYS A 34 -19.05 29.08 -1.86
N SER A 35 -19.66 30.00 -1.12
CA SER A 35 -19.77 29.96 0.34
C SER A 35 -21.21 30.24 0.78
N MET A 36 -21.60 29.59 1.88
CA MET A 36 -22.76 29.85 2.75
C MET A 36 -24.21 29.77 2.21
N SER A 37 -24.90 28.74 2.73
CA SER A 37 -26.08 28.86 3.62
C SER A 37 -27.25 29.80 3.26
N SER A 38 -28.42 29.21 3.00
CA SER A 38 -29.69 29.57 3.69
C SER A 38 -30.77 28.49 3.51
N LYS A 39 -31.80 28.53 4.36
CA LYS A 39 -32.90 27.54 4.48
C LYS A 39 -34.12 27.91 3.59
N PRO A 40 -35.12 27.01 3.42
CA PRO A 40 -35.97 26.98 2.22
C PRO A 40 -37.29 27.75 2.34
N GLU A 41 -37.95 27.95 1.19
CA GLU A 41 -39.34 28.38 1.10
C GLU A 41 -40.17 27.39 0.24
N GLN A 42 -41.44 27.18 0.60
CA GLN A 42 -42.34 26.21 -0.03
C GLN A 42 -43.12 26.83 -1.21
N LYS A 43 -43.39 26.05 -2.28
CA LYS A 43 -44.69 26.14 -2.98
C LYS A 43 -45.09 24.91 -3.82
N GLU A 44 -45.86 24.05 -3.17
CA GLU A 44 -47.13 23.46 -3.62
C GLU A 44 -47.62 23.53 -5.10
N THR A 45 -47.81 22.32 -5.67
CA THR A 45 -49.03 21.76 -6.31
C THR A 45 -49.32 21.85 -7.84
N HIS A 46 -49.87 20.72 -8.33
CA HIS A 46 -50.75 20.45 -9.49
C HIS A 46 -50.20 19.86 -10.82
N GLN A 47 -50.33 18.53 -10.92
CA GLN A 47 -51.20 17.78 -11.86
C GLN A 47 -51.33 18.19 -13.34
N GLY A 48 -51.15 17.21 -14.25
CA GLY A 48 -51.67 17.25 -15.62
C GLY A 48 -51.33 15.99 -16.45
N ASN A 49 -52.34 15.24 -16.90
CA ASN A 49 -52.17 14.04 -17.75
C ASN A 49 -51.78 14.38 -19.20
N GLY A 50 -51.11 13.45 -19.89
CA GLY A 50 -50.99 13.47 -21.36
C GLY A 50 -50.18 12.30 -21.93
N ALA A 51 -50.85 11.32 -22.54
CA ALA A 51 -50.20 10.17 -23.18
C ALA A 51 -50.13 10.32 -24.71
N VAL A 52 -48.97 10.04 -25.32
CA VAL A 52 -48.80 9.76 -26.76
C VAL A 52 -47.62 8.78 -26.99
N LEU A 53 -47.84 7.76 -27.82
CA LEU A 53 -46.84 6.88 -28.45
C LEU A 53 -46.60 7.30 -29.91
N PRO A 54 -45.39 7.10 -30.46
CA PRO A 54 -45.25 6.29 -31.69
C PRO A 54 -44.05 5.32 -31.61
N ILE A 55 -44.20 4.03 -31.93
CA ILE A 55 -44.20 3.39 -33.28
C ILE A 55 -42.79 3.28 -33.91
N VAL A 56 -42.41 2.03 -34.21
CA VAL A 56 -41.19 1.56 -34.87
C VAL A 56 -41.50 1.22 -36.34
N PRO A 57 -40.56 1.42 -37.29
CA PRO A 57 -40.58 0.76 -38.59
C PRO A 57 -39.66 -0.48 -38.63
N MET A 58 -40.09 -1.52 -39.34
CA MET A 58 -39.40 -2.80 -39.56
C MET A 58 -39.24 -3.00 -41.07
N ASP A 59 -38.14 -3.59 -41.53
CA ASP A 59 -37.97 -4.03 -42.92
C ASP A 59 -37.35 -5.43 -43.02
N CYS A 60 -37.61 -6.11 -44.14
CA CYS A 60 -37.62 -7.57 -44.25
C CYS A 60 -36.29 -8.27 -44.56
N LEU A 61 -36.23 -9.60 -44.36
CA LEU A 61 -35.73 -10.58 -45.36
C LEU A 61 -36.12 -12.05 -45.05
N THR A 62 -37.06 -12.57 -45.84
CA THR A 62 -37.25 -13.95 -46.39
C THR A 62 -36.90 -15.26 -45.61
N SER A 63 -37.90 -16.16 -45.58
CA SER A 63 -37.96 -17.60 -45.15
C SER A 63 -37.29 -18.61 -46.14
N PRO A 64 -37.48 -19.95 -46.07
CA PRO A 64 -38.12 -20.86 -45.07
C PRO A 64 -37.34 -22.18 -44.75
N ASP A 65 -37.87 -23.03 -43.84
CA ASP A 65 -38.45 -24.37 -44.14
C ASP A 65 -38.25 -25.47 -43.03
N ARG A 66 -39.21 -26.41 -42.94
CA ARG A 66 -39.33 -27.62 -42.05
C ARG A 66 -39.42 -27.38 -40.53
N GLY A 67 -40.15 -28.19 -39.75
CA GLY A 67 -41.03 -29.33 -40.07
C GLY A 67 -41.59 -29.98 -38.79
N GLN A 68 -42.85 -30.38 -38.79
CA GLN A 68 -43.67 -30.72 -37.61
C GLN A 68 -43.80 -32.24 -37.40
N LEU A 69 -43.68 -32.77 -36.16
CA LEU A 69 -44.19 -34.11 -35.79
C LEU A 69 -44.23 -34.36 -34.25
N GLU A 70 -45.34 -34.92 -33.76
CA GLU A 70 -45.52 -35.63 -32.46
C GLU A 70 -46.15 -37.03 -32.74
N PRO A 71 -46.62 -37.82 -31.75
CA PRO A 71 -45.87 -38.78 -30.92
C PRO A 71 -46.31 -40.25 -31.22
N PRO A 72 -46.06 -41.25 -30.34
CA PRO A 72 -47.20 -41.79 -29.57
C PRO A 72 -46.90 -42.43 -28.18
N ASP A 73 -47.98 -42.70 -27.42
CA ASP A 73 -48.08 -43.35 -26.10
C ASP A 73 -47.65 -44.83 -26.01
N PHE A 74 -47.42 -45.34 -24.78
CA PHE A 74 -47.83 -46.71 -24.38
C PHE A 74 -48.12 -46.87 -22.85
N ARG A 75 -48.97 -47.85 -22.50
CA ARG A 75 -49.59 -48.09 -21.16
C ARG A 75 -48.75 -48.95 -20.18
N GLY A 76 -49.06 -48.88 -18.86
CA GLY A 76 -48.61 -49.82 -17.79
C GLY A 76 -49.35 -51.19 -17.78
N PRO A 77 -49.57 -51.92 -16.65
CA PRO A 77 -49.45 -51.53 -15.21
C PRO A 77 -48.98 -52.66 -14.20
N ASN A 78 -49.21 -52.43 -12.89
CA ASN A 78 -49.40 -53.38 -11.74
C ASN A 78 -48.22 -53.98 -10.91
N GLY A 79 -48.41 -53.97 -9.57
CA GLY A 79 -48.10 -55.12 -8.69
C GLY A 79 -47.41 -54.83 -7.33
N ASP A 80 -48.11 -55.10 -6.22
CA ASP A 80 -47.73 -55.38 -4.80
C ASP A 80 -46.24 -55.33 -4.37
N GLY A 81 -45.83 -54.92 -3.15
CA GLY A 81 -46.52 -54.90 -1.85
C GLY A 81 -45.93 -55.98 -0.91
N VAL A 82 -45.37 -55.60 0.25
CA VAL A 82 -45.18 -56.45 1.48
C VAL A 82 -44.65 -55.60 2.65
N GLU A 83 -45.10 -55.96 3.85
CA GLU A 83 -44.89 -55.28 5.14
C GLU A 83 -43.89 -56.08 6.01
N VAL A 84 -43.06 -55.41 6.82
CA VAL A 84 -42.29 -56.07 7.90
C VAL A 84 -42.27 -55.19 9.16
N VAL A 85 -42.84 -55.72 10.24
CA VAL A 85 -42.83 -55.15 11.59
C VAL A 85 -41.70 -55.77 12.41
N VAL A 86 -40.94 -54.95 13.15
CA VAL A 86 -40.18 -55.38 14.33
C VAL A 86 -40.42 -54.39 15.46
N LEU A 87 -40.59 -54.92 16.67
CA LEU A 87 -40.99 -54.21 17.88
C LEU A 87 -39.99 -54.51 19.01
N GLU A 88 -40.14 -53.80 20.13
CA GLU A 88 -39.33 -53.82 21.36
C GLU A 88 -38.09 -52.91 21.36
N SER A 89 -37.68 -52.23 22.44
CA SER A 89 -38.23 -51.81 23.75
C SER A 89 -37.02 -51.72 24.67
N HIS A 90 -36.73 -50.57 25.29
CA HIS A 90 -36.55 -50.56 26.75
C HIS A 90 -36.59 -49.18 27.41
N ALA A 91 -37.04 -49.20 28.66
CA ALA A 91 -37.22 -48.10 29.60
C ALA A 91 -35.86 -47.50 30.08
N ASN A 92 -35.68 -46.17 30.26
CA ASN A 92 -36.22 -45.25 31.29
C ASN A 92 -35.33 -45.12 32.56
N ALA A 93 -34.81 -43.92 32.83
CA ALA A 93 -34.46 -43.32 34.14
C ALA A 93 -33.44 -42.16 33.96
N LYS A 94 -33.42 -41.06 34.73
CA LYS A 94 -34.43 -40.32 35.53
C LYS A 94 -33.75 -39.03 36.01
N GLY A 95 -34.39 -37.85 35.95
CA GLY A 95 -33.83 -36.59 36.50
C GLY A 95 -34.25 -35.32 35.73
N VAL A 96 -35.53 -34.92 35.65
CA VAL A 96 -36.41 -34.33 36.71
C VAL A 96 -36.26 -32.80 36.82
N ARG A 97 -37.30 -32.10 36.29
CA ARG A 97 -37.88 -30.80 36.71
C ARG A 97 -37.04 -29.52 36.52
N GLU A 98 -37.62 -28.34 36.29
CA GLU A 98 -38.99 -27.87 35.95
C GLU A 98 -38.75 -26.59 35.12
N GLU A 99 -39.29 -26.43 33.92
CA GLU A 99 -40.66 -25.98 33.60
C GLU A 99 -40.92 -24.47 33.84
N ASP A 100 -41.65 -23.90 32.88
CA ASP A 100 -42.32 -22.60 32.85
C ASP A 100 -41.49 -21.29 32.80
N ALA A 101 -41.87 -20.30 32.00
CA ALA A 101 -42.78 -20.28 30.85
C ALA A 101 -42.56 -18.98 30.05
N LEU A 102 -42.94 -18.97 28.77
CA LEU A 102 -44.07 -18.17 28.23
C LEU A 102 -43.98 -18.02 26.70
N LEU A 103 -44.82 -18.82 26.02
CA LEU A 103 -45.68 -18.49 24.86
C LEU A 103 -45.02 -17.76 23.65
N GLU A 104 -44.97 -18.30 22.42
CA GLU A 104 -46.08 -18.84 21.59
C GLU A 104 -47.18 -17.76 21.35
N ASN A 105 -47.77 -17.47 20.20
CA ASN A 105 -47.86 -18.02 18.83
C ASN A 105 -47.93 -16.78 17.89
N GLY A 106 -47.82 -16.78 16.57
CA GLY A 106 -47.94 -17.84 15.56
C GLY A 106 -48.63 -17.25 14.32
N SER A 107 -48.26 -17.69 13.10
CA SER A 107 -49.11 -17.59 11.90
C SER A 107 -48.57 -18.51 10.80
N GLN A 108 -49.32 -19.56 10.50
CA GLN A 108 -49.14 -20.33 9.27
C GLN A 108 -49.87 -19.62 8.14
N SER A 109 -49.37 -19.73 6.90
CA SER A 109 -50.24 -19.93 5.74
C SER A 109 -49.46 -20.42 4.51
N ASN A 110 -49.84 -21.64 4.10
CA ASN A 110 -49.96 -22.17 2.74
C ASN A 110 -48.76 -22.22 1.78
N GLU A 111 -48.50 -23.44 1.32
CA GLU A 111 -47.88 -23.76 0.03
C GLU A 111 -48.75 -23.26 -1.15
N SER A 112 -48.07 -22.87 -2.23
CA SER A 112 -48.61 -22.88 -3.59
C SER A 112 -47.46 -23.05 -4.58
N ASP A 113 -47.61 -23.98 -5.52
CA ASP A 113 -46.57 -24.45 -6.45
C ASP A 113 -46.10 -23.42 -7.50
N ASP A 114 -45.01 -23.82 -8.17
CA ASP A 114 -44.56 -23.42 -9.51
C ASP A 114 -44.09 -21.97 -9.74
N THR A 115 -42.77 -21.79 -9.80
CA THR A 115 -42.07 -21.82 -11.11
C THR A 115 -40.55 -21.81 -10.97
N SER A 116 -39.87 -22.57 -11.82
CA SER A 116 -38.41 -22.64 -11.89
C SER A 116 -37.81 -21.34 -12.43
N THR A 117 -37.07 -20.63 -11.58
CA THR A 117 -35.99 -19.73 -12.04
C THR A 117 -34.65 -20.29 -11.56
N ASP A 118 -33.83 -20.64 -12.53
CA ASP A 118 -32.43 -21.03 -12.33
C ASP A 118 -31.63 -19.83 -11.83
N ARG A 119 -31.67 -19.60 -10.51
CA ARG A 119 -30.71 -18.71 -9.85
C ARG A 119 -29.44 -19.50 -9.63
N GLY A 120 -28.45 -19.26 -10.48
CA GLY A 120 -27.05 -19.55 -10.15
C GLY A 120 -26.69 -18.96 -8.78
N PRO A 121 -25.68 -19.50 -8.08
CA PRO A 121 -25.42 -19.19 -6.68
C PRO A 121 -25.28 -17.67 -6.47
N GLU A 122 -26.23 -17.09 -5.71
CA GLU A 122 -26.16 -15.68 -5.33
C GLU A 122 -24.81 -15.42 -4.64
N PRO A 123 -24.09 -14.34 -5.00
CA PRO A 123 -22.82 -14.02 -4.35
C PRO A 123 -23.10 -13.83 -2.85
N ALA A 124 -22.38 -14.60 -2.02
CA ALA A 124 -22.59 -14.62 -0.59
C ALA A 124 -22.55 -13.19 -0.03
N SER A 125 -23.66 -12.74 0.55
CA SER A 125 -23.75 -11.40 1.15
C SER A 125 -22.54 -11.17 2.08
N PRO A 126 -21.81 -10.05 1.95
CA PRO A 126 -20.60 -9.84 2.74
C PRO A 126 -20.99 -9.90 4.21
N LEU A 127 -20.44 -10.90 4.91
CA LEU A 127 -20.70 -11.11 6.34
C LEU A 127 -20.45 -9.79 7.07
N LYS A 128 -21.40 -9.43 7.93
CA LYS A 128 -21.51 -8.09 8.53
C LYS A 128 -20.41 -7.89 9.57
N GLU A 129 -19.18 -7.69 9.12
CA GLU A 129 -18.00 -7.64 9.98
C GLU A 129 -18.15 -6.59 11.07
N THR A 130 -17.86 -7.02 12.30
CA THR A 130 -17.88 -6.15 13.46
C THR A 130 -16.53 -5.44 13.59
N SER A 131 -16.53 -4.21 14.09
CA SER A 131 -15.30 -3.46 14.35
C SER A 131 -14.33 -4.21 15.27
N PHE A 132 -14.86 -5.06 16.16
CA PHE A 132 -14.06 -5.94 17.03
C PHE A 132 -13.37 -7.07 16.26
N SER A 133 -14.06 -7.74 15.32
CA SER A 133 -13.45 -8.76 14.46
C SER A 133 -12.32 -8.19 13.61
N ILE A 134 -12.56 -7.02 12.99
CA ILE A 134 -11.54 -6.29 12.21
C ILE A 134 -10.34 -5.94 13.10
N GLY A 135 -10.59 -5.40 14.30
CA GLY A 135 -9.53 -5.02 15.23
C GLY A 135 -8.66 -6.21 15.64
N LEU A 136 -9.29 -7.35 15.97
CA LEU A 136 -8.57 -8.56 16.39
C LEU A 136 -7.75 -9.17 15.24
N GLN A 137 -8.29 -9.16 14.01
CA GLN A 137 -7.59 -9.62 12.81
C GLN A 137 -6.36 -8.77 12.47
N VAL A 138 -6.44 -7.44 12.59
CA VAL A 138 -5.35 -6.53 12.23
C VAL A 138 -4.32 -6.34 13.36
N LEU A 139 -4.70 -6.50 14.64
CA LEU A 139 -3.84 -6.26 15.80
C LEU A 139 -2.50 -7.03 15.76
N PHE A 140 -2.53 -8.35 15.50
CA PHE A 140 -1.30 -9.14 15.46
C PHE A 140 -0.40 -8.79 14.26
N PRO A 141 -0.92 -8.73 13.00
CA PRO A 141 -0.22 -8.16 11.86
C PRO A 141 0.48 -6.83 12.13
N PHE A 142 -0.26 -5.91 12.73
CA PHE A 142 0.20 -4.55 13.03
C PHE A 142 1.31 -4.51 14.07
N LEU A 143 1.18 -5.26 15.18
CA LEU A 143 2.23 -5.32 16.19
C LEU A 143 3.51 -5.96 15.65
N LEU A 144 3.40 -7.06 14.88
CA LEU A 144 4.55 -7.71 14.27
C LEU A 144 5.26 -6.78 13.29
N ALA A 145 4.52 -6.14 12.38
CA ALA A 145 5.03 -5.12 11.47
C ALA A 145 5.74 -3.99 12.22
N GLY A 146 5.08 -3.44 13.25
CA GLY A 146 5.62 -2.37 14.09
C GLY A 146 6.92 -2.74 14.79
N PHE A 147 7.04 -3.93 15.39
CA PHE A 147 8.31 -4.40 15.96
C PHE A 147 9.43 -4.51 14.93
N GLY A 148 9.11 -4.90 13.69
CA GLY A 148 10.07 -4.88 12.58
C GLY A 148 10.54 -3.46 12.22
N THR A 149 9.62 -2.50 12.17
CA THR A 149 9.97 -1.08 11.95
C THR A 149 10.76 -0.47 13.12
N VAL A 150 10.50 -0.88 14.37
CA VAL A 150 11.30 -0.49 15.55
C VAL A 150 12.71 -1.06 15.43
N ALA A 151 12.86 -2.34 15.06
CA ALA A 151 14.17 -2.94 14.85
C ALA A 151 14.94 -2.24 13.71
N ALA A 152 14.27 -1.84 12.62
CA ALA A 152 14.87 -1.00 11.59
C ALA A 152 15.28 0.38 12.13
N GLY A 153 14.45 1.02 12.95
CA GLY A 153 14.78 2.25 13.68
C GLY A 153 16.06 2.12 14.51
N MET A 154 16.17 1.06 15.32
CA MET A 154 17.37 0.77 16.11
C MET A 154 18.61 0.55 15.23
N VAL A 155 18.47 -0.11 14.08
CA VAL A 155 19.58 -0.23 13.11
C VAL A 155 19.97 1.14 12.57
N LEU A 156 19.00 2.00 12.20
CA LEU A 156 19.28 3.34 11.68
C LEU A 156 20.03 4.20 12.70
N ASP A 157 19.64 4.11 13.97
CA ASP A 157 20.25 4.82 15.10
C ASP A 157 21.71 4.38 15.39
N ILE A 158 22.01 3.08 15.20
CA ILE A 158 23.38 2.58 15.31
C ILE A 158 24.23 3.03 14.11
N VAL A 159 23.70 2.93 12.89
CA VAL A 159 24.48 3.12 11.65
C VAL A 159 24.63 4.59 11.26
N GLN A 160 23.75 5.50 11.69
CA GLN A 160 23.94 6.95 11.50
C GLN A 160 25.27 7.45 12.08
N HIS A 161 25.79 6.76 13.09
CA HIS A 161 27.06 7.08 13.73
C HIS A 161 28.29 6.54 12.98
N TRP A 162 28.12 5.72 11.94
CA TRP A 162 29.23 5.16 11.15
C TRP A 162 29.79 6.19 10.15
N ASP A 163 31.09 6.10 9.88
CA ASP A 163 31.80 7.05 8.99
C ASP A 163 31.13 7.20 7.63
N VAL A 164 30.66 6.10 7.03
CA VAL A 164 29.98 6.14 5.73
C VAL A 164 28.70 6.98 5.73
N PHE A 165 27.90 6.97 6.81
CA PHE A 165 26.70 7.80 6.92
C PHE A 165 27.04 9.27 7.24
N LYS A 166 28.14 9.51 7.96
CA LYS A 166 28.64 10.86 8.29
C LYS A 166 29.26 11.58 7.09
N TYR A 167 30.02 10.88 6.25
CA TYR A 167 30.71 11.46 5.10
C TYR A 167 29.90 11.37 3.79
N VAL A 168 28.90 10.48 3.71
CA VAL A 168 28.03 10.28 2.55
C VAL A 168 26.56 10.38 2.99
N THR A 169 26.15 11.59 3.40
CA THR A 169 24.82 11.82 4.00
C THR A 169 23.68 11.55 3.01
N GLU A 170 23.96 11.51 1.71
CA GLU A 170 23.00 11.09 0.68
C GLU A 170 22.43 9.68 0.89
N ILE A 171 23.07 8.84 1.73
CA ILE A 171 22.51 7.55 2.14
C ILE A 171 21.22 7.74 2.96
N PHE A 172 21.07 8.81 3.75
CA PHE A 172 19.80 9.12 4.43
C PHE A 172 18.68 9.47 3.44
N ILE A 173 19.03 10.08 2.29
CA ILE A 173 18.08 10.32 1.19
C ILE A 173 17.63 8.99 0.57
N LEU A 174 18.55 8.04 0.47
CA LEU A 174 18.31 6.71 -0.08
C LEU A 174 17.52 5.78 0.86
N VAL A 175 17.58 5.96 2.18
CA VAL A 175 16.91 5.08 3.17
C VAL A 175 15.40 5.00 2.92
N PRO A 176 14.58 6.08 2.99
CA PRO A 176 13.14 5.95 2.72
C PRO A 176 12.84 5.51 1.28
N ALA A 177 13.67 5.89 0.29
CA ALA A 177 13.47 5.48 -1.09
C ALA A 177 13.56 3.95 -1.29
N LEU A 178 14.48 3.27 -0.59
CA LEU A 178 14.60 1.80 -0.62
C LEU A 178 13.58 1.08 0.27
N LEU A 179 13.21 1.67 1.41
CA LEU A 179 12.15 1.13 2.28
C LEU A 179 10.77 1.17 1.58
N GLY A 180 10.42 2.32 0.98
CA GLY A 180 9.22 2.47 0.15
C GLY A 180 9.23 1.55 -1.08
N LEU A 181 10.40 1.32 -1.70
CA LEU A 181 10.53 0.35 -2.79
C LEU A 181 10.15 -1.07 -2.36
N LYS A 182 10.59 -1.52 -1.18
CA LYS A 182 10.21 -2.83 -0.63
C LYS A 182 8.71 -2.93 -0.42
N GLY A 183 8.06 -1.89 0.12
CA GLY A 183 6.60 -1.82 0.24
C GLY A 183 5.86 -2.09 -1.08
N ASN A 184 6.46 -1.68 -2.20
CA ASN A 184 5.88 -1.81 -3.54
C ASN A 184 6.18 -3.16 -4.20
N LEU A 185 7.38 -3.72 -4.03
CA LEU A 185 7.76 -4.98 -4.68
C LEU A 185 7.27 -6.21 -3.91
N GLU A 186 7.40 -6.21 -2.58
CA GLU A 186 7.10 -7.39 -1.76
C GLU A 186 5.62 -7.54 -1.47
N MET A 187 4.88 -6.43 -1.31
CA MET A 187 3.42 -6.51 -1.13
C MET A 187 2.74 -6.97 -2.41
N THR A 188 3.18 -6.48 -3.58
CA THR A 188 2.69 -6.95 -4.88
C THR A 188 3.12 -8.41 -5.16
N LEU A 189 4.30 -8.86 -4.71
CA LEU A 189 4.67 -10.28 -4.74
C LEU A 189 3.70 -11.13 -3.91
N ALA A 190 3.50 -10.72 -2.66
CA ALA A 190 2.72 -11.45 -1.67
C ALA A 190 1.27 -11.57 -2.14
N SER A 191 0.65 -10.45 -2.53
CA SER A 191 -0.68 -10.40 -3.14
C SER A 191 -0.79 -11.37 -4.32
N ARG A 192 0.05 -11.26 -5.36
CA ARG A 192 -0.07 -12.10 -6.56
C ARG A 192 0.13 -13.59 -6.29
N LEU A 193 1.12 -13.95 -5.48
CA LEU A 193 1.33 -15.36 -5.11
C LEU A 193 0.23 -15.89 -4.19
N SER A 194 -0.35 -15.04 -3.33
CA SER A 194 -1.44 -15.42 -2.45
C SER A 194 -2.76 -15.59 -3.22
N THR A 195 -3.11 -14.67 -4.11
CA THR A 195 -4.24 -14.81 -5.05
C THR A 195 -4.09 -16.07 -5.90
N ALA A 196 -2.90 -16.34 -6.45
CA ALA A 196 -2.63 -17.56 -7.22
C ALA A 196 -2.70 -18.85 -6.36
N ALA A 197 -2.33 -18.77 -5.08
CA ALA A 197 -2.45 -19.87 -4.12
C ALA A 197 -3.92 -20.16 -3.77
N ASN A 198 -4.72 -19.11 -3.55
CA ASN A 198 -6.13 -19.21 -3.16
C ASN A 198 -7.04 -19.64 -4.32
N ILE A 199 -6.69 -19.32 -5.57
CA ILE A 199 -7.40 -19.76 -6.79
C ILE A 199 -6.95 -21.17 -7.26
N GLY A 200 -5.97 -21.80 -6.59
CA GLY A 200 -5.46 -23.13 -6.98
C GLY A 200 -4.50 -23.14 -8.18
N GLN A 201 -4.12 -21.97 -8.71
CA GLN A 201 -3.15 -21.85 -9.81
C GLN A 201 -1.72 -22.31 -9.44
N MET A 202 -1.49 -22.64 -8.17
CA MET A 202 -0.23 -23.19 -7.64
C MET A 202 -0.34 -24.68 -7.26
N ASP A 203 -1.38 -25.39 -7.69
CA ASP A 203 -1.63 -26.80 -7.36
C ASP A 203 -0.61 -27.75 -8.01
N THR A 204 -0.27 -27.52 -9.27
CA THR A 204 0.75 -28.31 -9.98
C THR A 204 2.15 -27.79 -9.65
N PRO A 205 3.15 -28.65 -9.34
CA PRO A 205 4.52 -28.20 -9.08
C PRO A 205 5.15 -27.43 -10.25
N LYS A 206 4.76 -27.72 -11.50
CA LYS A 206 5.20 -26.97 -12.69
C LYS A 206 4.72 -25.52 -12.66
N ASP A 207 3.45 -25.29 -12.34
CA ASP A 207 2.86 -23.95 -12.29
C ASP A 207 3.34 -23.16 -11.07
N LEU A 208 3.50 -23.84 -9.92
CA LEU A 208 4.18 -23.29 -8.74
C LEU A 208 5.58 -22.74 -9.10
N TRP A 209 6.44 -23.56 -9.71
CA TRP A 209 7.79 -23.12 -10.12
C TRP A 209 7.77 -22.05 -11.20
N ARG A 210 6.82 -22.10 -12.15
CA ARG A 210 6.62 -21.06 -13.17
C ARG A 210 6.27 -19.71 -12.52
N MET A 211 5.29 -19.68 -11.62
CA MET A 211 4.86 -18.48 -10.90
C MET A 211 5.96 -17.90 -10.00
N ILE A 212 6.65 -18.76 -9.24
CA ILE A 212 7.80 -18.37 -8.41
C ILE A 212 8.90 -17.73 -9.27
N THR A 213 9.33 -18.42 -10.33
CA THR A 213 10.46 -17.96 -11.16
C THR A 213 10.12 -16.66 -11.90
N GLY A 214 8.88 -16.52 -12.39
CA GLY A 214 8.43 -15.31 -13.09
C GLY A 214 8.33 -14.09 -12.19
N ASN A 215 7.77 -14.23 -10.99
CA ASN A 215 7.63 -13.11 -10.05
C ASN A 215 8.96 -12.74 -9.39
N MET A 216 9.80 -13.73 -9.05
CA MET A 216 11.16 -13.46 -8.59
C MET A 216 11.97 -12.70 -9.66
N ALA A 217 11.93 -13.15 -10.92
CA ALA A 217 12.61 -12.46 -12.01
C ALA A 217 12.10 -11.03 -12.24
N LEU A 218 10.77 -10.81 -12.16
CA LEU A 218 10.18 -9.47 -12.25
C LEU A 218 10.72 -8.54 -11.17
N ILE A 219 10.77 -9.03 -9.93
CA ILE A 219 11.24 -8.27 -8.77
C ILE A 219 12.72 -7.95 -8.88
N GLN A 220 13.56 -8.89 -9.34
CA GLN A 220 14.98 -8.61 -9.58
C GLN A 220 15.18 -7.53 -10.66
N VAL A 221 14.35 -7.51 -11.71
CA VAL A 221 14.37 -6.42 -12.70
C VAL A 221 13.96 -5.09 -12.06
N GLN A 222 12.84 -5.04 -11.34
CA GLN A 222 12.34 -3.82 -10.72
C GLN A 222 13.30 -3.28 -9.64
N ALA A 223 13.83 -4.14 -8.77
CA ALA A 223 14.78 -3.78 -7.73
C ALA A 223 16.10 -3.24 -8.29
N THR A 224 16.65 -3.88 -9.33
CA THR A 224 17.88 -3.38 -9.99
C THR A 224 17.67 -2.00 -10.61
N VAL A 225 16.59 -1.82 -11.37
CA VAL A 225 16.31 -0.56 -12.08
C VAL A 225 15.94 0.55 -11.10
N VAL A 226 15.08 0.28 -10.12
CA VAL A 226 14.63 1.31 -9.17
C VAL A 226 15.69 1.61 -8.12
N GLY A 227 16.53 0.65 -7.72
CA GLY A 227 17.73 0.93 -6.93
C GLY A 227 18.71 1.86 -7.66
N PHE A 228 18.91 1.66 -8.97
CA PHE A 228 19.71 2.57 -9.79
C PHE A 228 19.10 3.97 -9.88
N LEU A 229 17.79 4.06 -10.12
CA LEU A 229 17.08 5.35 -10.14
C LEU A 229 17.09 6.05 -8.78
N ALA A 230 16.94 5.32 -7.67
CA ALA A 230 17.01 5.86 -6.31
C ALA A 230 18.39 6.43 -6.00
N ALA A 231 19.48 5.81 -6.47
CA ALA A 231 20.82 6.37 -6.36
C ALA A 231 20.98 7.66 -7.17
N ILE A 232 20.42 7.74 -8.39
CA ILE A 232 20.41 8.98 -9.18
C ILE A 232 19.63 10.07 -8.44
N THR A 233 18.43 9.77 -7.92
CA THR A 233 17.61 10.72 -7.17
C THR A 233 18.33 11.21 -5.92
N ALA A 234 18.95 10.31 -5.14
CA ALA A 234 19.74 10.66 -3.96
C ALA A 234 20.94 11.57 -4.30
N VAL A 235 21.66 11.29 -5.38
CA VAL A 235 22.77 12.14 -5.86
C VAL A 235 22.28 13.50 -6.35
N VAL A 236 21.15 13.57 -7.06
CA VAL A 236 20.57 14.83 -7.55
C VAL A 236 20.07 15.68 -6.37
N PHE A 237 19.35 15.08 -5.42
CA PHE A 237 18.89 15.77 -4.22
C PHE A 237 20.06 16.18 -3.31
N GLY A 238 21.07 15.32 -3.11
CA GLY A 238 22.30 15.67 -2.39
C GLY A 238 23.03 16.86 -3.03
N TRP A 239 23.16 16.88 -4.36
CA TRP A 239 23.77 18.00 -5.08
C TRP A 239 22.97 19.32 -4.92
N ILE A 240 21.64 19.26 -5.01
CA ILE A 240 20.76 20.42 -4.76
C ILE A 240 20.84 20.88 -3.29
N SER A 241 20.93 19.92 -2.37
CA SER A 241 20.93 20.09 -0.90
C SER A 241 22.22 20.72 -0.37
N ASN A 242 23.37 20.30 -0.92
CA ASN A 242 24.70 20.57 -0.37
C ASN A 242 25.62 21.34 -1.34
N GLY A 243 25.22 21.56 -2.60
CA GLY A 243 25.94 22.37 -3.59
C GLY A 243 27.20 21.74 -4.20
N HIS A 244 27.68 20.63 -3.64
CA HIS A 244 28.85 19.90 -4.10
C HIS A 244 28.47 18.58 -4.79
N PHE A 245 29.22 18.20 -5.83
CA PHE A 245 29.02 16.96 -6.57
C PHE A 245 30.30 16.12 -6.51
N ASN A 246 30.26 15.01 -5.77
CA ASN A 246 31.38 14.08 -5.68
C ASN A 246 31.07 12.79 -6.48
N VAL A 247 31.76 12.62 -7.61
CA VAL A 247 31.65 11.43 -8.48
C VAL A 247 31.93 10.13 -7.72
N VAL A 248 32.87 10.14 -6.77
CA VAL A 248 33.24 8.96 -5.99
C VAL A 248 32.10 8.52 -5.07
N HIS A 249 31.44 9.48 -4.40
CA HIS A 249 30.25 9.21 -3.60
C HIS A 249 29.07 8.77 -4.49
N ALA A 250 28.87 9.40 -5.65
CA ALA A 250 27.81 9.00 -6.59
C ALA A 250 27.95 7.55 -7.07
N ILE A 251 29.18 7.08 -7.35
CA ILE A 251 29.45 5.69 -7.73
C ILE A 251 29.26 4.75 -6.54
N LEU A 252 29.68 5.13 -5.32
CA LEU A 252 29.42 4.37 -4.09
C LEU A 252 27.91 4.21 -3.85
N LEU A 253 27.14 5.30 -3.87
CA LEU A 253 25.69 5.32 -3.72
C LEU A 253 25.01 4.42 -4.75
N CYS A 254 25.46 4.48 -6.01
CA CYS A 254 24.97 3.61 -7.07
C CYS A 254 25.26 2.12 -6.80
N ALA A 255 26.48 1.79 -6.38
CA ALA A 255 26.88 0.42 -6.09
C ALA A 255 26.13 -0.14 -4.87
N SER A 256 26.07 0.62 -3.78
CA SER A 256 25.32 0.28 -2.56
C SER A 256 23.84 0.11 -2.84
N SER A 257 23.20 1.07 -3.50
CA SER A 257 21.75 1.05 -3.76
C SER A 257 21.34 -0.16 -4.60
N VAL A 258 22.02 -0.38 -5.73
CA VAL A 258 21.69 -1.48 -6.64
C VAL A 258 21.96 -2.84 -5.98
N ALA A 259 23.10 -2.99 -5.29
CA ALA A 259 23.42 -4.22 -4.58
C ALA A 259 22.44 -4.50 -3.44
N THR A 260 22.07 -3.48 -2.67
CA THR A 260 21.08 -3.59 -1.58
C THR A 260 19.72 -3.95 -2.12
N ALA A 261 19.19 -3.22 -3.11
CA ALA A 261 17.87 -3.48 -3.66
C ALA A 261 17.79 -4.91 -4.24
N PHE A 262 18.81 -5.34 -4.98
CA PHE A 262 18.89 -6.70 -5.52
C PHE A 262 18.93 -7.76 -4.39
N ILE A 263 19.88 -7.65 -3.46
CA ILE A 263 20.09 -8.66 -2.42
C ILE A 263 18.92 -8.70 -1.43
N ALA A 264 18.39 -7.55 -1.01
CA ALA A 264 17.24 -7.46 -0.13
C ALA A 264 16.01 -8.11 -0.78
N SER A 265 15.66 -7.71 -2.01
CA SER A 265 14.50 -8.27 -2.72
C SER A 265 14.67 -9.76 -3.07
N LEU A 266 15.91 -10.25 -3.23
CA LEU A 266 16.19 -11.68 -3.39
C LEU A 266 15.96 -12.45 -2.08
N VAL A 267 16.54 -11.97 -0.98
CA VAL A 267 16.41 -12.59 0.36
C VAL A 267 14.95 -12.58 0.80
N LEU A 268 14.30 -11.42 0.74
CA LEU A 268 12.91 -11.24 1.15
C LEU A 268 11.97 -11.98 0.21
N GLY A 269 12.18 -11.91 -1.12
CA GLY A 269 11.42 -12.72 -2.08
C GLY A 269 11.46 -14.22 -1.77
N LEU A 270 12.63 -14.77 -1.43
CA LEU A 270 12.77 -16.18 -1.03
C LEU A 270 12.04 -16.50 0.29
N ILE A 271 12.15 -15.62 1.29
CA ILE A 271 11.40 -15.75 2.56
C ILE A 271 9.89 -15.74 2.28
N MET A 272 9.41 -14.79 1.47
CA MET A 272 8.00 -14.65 1.13
C MET A 272 7.45 -15.86 0.39
N ILE A 273 8.19 -16.39 -0.59
CA ILE A 273 7.84 -17.65 -1.27
C ILE A 273 7.77 -18.80 -0.27
N GLY A 274 8.74 -18.90 0.65
CA GLY A 274 8.77 -19.91 1.71
C GLY A 274 7.55 -19.84 2.64
N VAL A 275 7.18 -18.63 3.09
CA VAL A 275 6.00 -18.38 3.92
C VAL A 275 4.72 -18.78 3.17
N ILE A 276 4.54 -18.34 1.92
CA ILE A 276 3.30 -18.61 1.17
C ILE A 276 3.11 -20.12 0.91
N VAL A 277 4.18 -20.81 0.49
CA VAL A 277 4.15 -22.27 0.29
C VAL A 277 3.99 -23.03 1.61
N GLY A 278 4.56 -22.51 2.70
CA GLY A 278 4.42 -23.05 4.06
C GLY A 278 2.99 -22.95 4.58
N SER A 279 2.41 -21.73 4.58
CA SER A 279 1.03 -21.47 5.01
C SER A 279 0.03 -22.34 4.24
N ARG A 280 0.18 -22.44 2.92
CA ARG A 280 -0.67 -23.31 2.08
C ARG A 280 -0.56 -24.79 2.46
N LYS A 281 0.63 -25.31 2.77
CA LYS A 281 0.80 -26.69 3.28
C LYS A 281 0.16 -26.92 4.65
N MET A 282 0.01 -25.86 5.45
CA MET A 282 -0.64 -25.90 6.77
C MET A 282 -2.14 -25.59 6.72
N GLY A 283 -2.71 -25.32 5.54
CA GLY A 283 -4.12 -24.91 5.40
C GLY A 283 -4.42 -23.51 5.95
N ILE A 284 -3.39 -22.70 6.21
CA ILE A 284 -3.53 -21.30 6.66
C ILE A 284 -3.55 -20.40 5.42
N ASN A 285 -4.49 -19.44 5.35
CA ASN A 285 -4.49 -18.46 4.25
C ASN A 285 -3.14 -17.72 4.22
N PRO A 286 -2.38 -17.78 3.11
CA PRO A 286 -1.10 -17.10 2.99
C PRO A 286 -1.18 -15.60 3.32
N ASP A 287 -2.24 -14.87 2.94
CA ASP A 287 -2.39 -13.42 3.19
C ASP A 287 -2.19 -13.04 4.67
N ASN A 288 -2.73 -13.88 5.57
CA ASN A 288 -2.75 -13.63 7.01
C ASN A 288 -1.36 -13.76 7.66
N VAL A 289 -0.40 -14.36 6.95
CA VAL A 289 0.95 -14.67 7.46
C VAL A 289 2.04 -13.98 6.62
N SER A 290 1.84 -13.87 5.30
CA SER A 290 2.79 -13.25 4.39
C SER A 290 2.87 -11.74 4.62
N THR A 291 1.74 -11.04 4.61
CA THR A 291 1.71 -9.57 4.69
C THR A 291 2.39 -9.03 5.97
N PRO A 292 2.16 -9.60 7.18
CA PRO A 292 2.88 -9.21 8.39
C PRO A 292 4.38 -9.48 8.36
N ILE A 293 4.80 -10.60 7.75
CA ILE A 293 6.22 -11.00 7.69
C ILE A 293 6.98 -10.12 6.68
N ALA A 294 6.38 -9.80 5.53
CA ALA A 294 6.93 -8.83 4.58
C ALA A 294 7.08 -7.45 5.25
N ALA A 295 6.01 -6.97 5.89
CA ALA A 295 6.00 -5.70 6.59
C ALA A 295 7.12 -5.61 7.65
N SER A 296 7.22 -6.62 8.52
CA SER A 296 8.20 -6.63 9.62
C SER A 296 9.65 -6.85 9.18
N LEU A 297 9.94 -7.88 8.38
CA LEU A 297 11.33 -8.21 8.04
C LEU A 297 11.92 -7.28 6.99
N GLY A 298 11.13 -6.79 6.03
CA GLY A 298 11.72 -6.13 4.86
C GLY A 298 12.38 -4.79 5.15
N ASP A 299 11.90 -4.02 6.13
CA ASP A 299 12.53 -2.75 6.50
C ASP A 299 13.87 -2.99 7.20
N LEU A 300 13.86 -3.93 8.16
CA LEU A 300 15.04 -4.35 8.90
C LEU A 300 16.12 -4.94 7.97
N VAL A 301 15.74 -5.86 7.08
CA VAL A 301 16.68 -6.51 6.14
C VAL A 301 17.21 -5.51 5.12
N THR A 302 16.35 -4.67 4.53
CA THR A 302 16.78 -3.66 3.54
C THR A 302 17.75 -2.66 4.15
N LEU A 303 17.47 -2.16 5.35
CA LEU A 303 18.35 -1.18 6.00
C LEU A 303 19.64 -1.81 6.53
N ALA A 304 19.59 -3.03 7.10
CA ALA A 304 20.78 -3.73 7.54
C ALA A 304 21.72 -4.04 6.36
N LEU A 305 21.16 -4.46 5.21
CA LEU A 305 21.93 -4.65 3.97
C LEU A 305 22.46 -3.32 3.42
N LEU A 306 21.67 -2.24 3.39
CA LEU A 306 22.12 -0.92 2.96
C LEU A 306 23.34 -0.47 3.74
N SER A 307 23.26 -0.60 5.06
CA SER A 307 24.30 -0.16 5.98
C SER A 307 25.56 -0.99 5.87
N GLY A 308 25.43 -2.33 5.87
CA GLY A 308 26.56 -3.26 5.76
C GLY A 308 27.25 -3.19 4.40
N ILE A 309 26.49 -3.12 3.30
CA ILE A 309 27.04 -2.98 1.94
C ILE A 309 27.71 -1.62 1.78
N SER A 310 27.06 -0.53 2.20
CA SER A 310 27.66 0.81 2.08
C SER A 310 28.95 0.94 2.88
N TRP A 311 28.98 0.43 4.12
CA TRP A 311 30.19 0.42 4.94
C TRP A 311 31.32 -0.41 4.31
N GLY A 312 31.01 -1.62 3.82
CA GLY A 312 31.98 -2.48 3.16
C GLY A 312 32.56 -1.88 1.89
N LEU A 313 31.72 -1.31 1.04
CA LEU A 313 32.13 -0.64 -0.20
C LEU A 313 32.88 0.67 0.08
N TYR A 314 32.48 1.45 1.08
CA TYR A 314 33.19 2.66 1.51
C TYR A 314 34.61 2.35 1.98
N LYS A 315 34.79 1.28 2.79
CA LYS A 315 36.11 0.86 3.28
C LYS A 315 37.02 0.35 2.15
N GLU A 316 36.47 -0.36 1.18
CA GLU A 316 37.23 -0.82 0.00
C GLU A 316 37.53 0.33 -0.98
N MET A 317 36.69 1.37 -1.04
CA MET A 317 36.84 2.53 -1.93
C MET A 317 38.13 3.32 -1.68
N GLU A 318 38.58 3.42 -0.42
CA GLU A 318 39.83 4.07 -0.02
C GLU A 318 41.09 3.37 -0.59
N ILE A 319 41.00 2.05 -0.84
CA ILE A 319 42.12 1.22 -1.30
C ILE A 319 42.01 0.86 -2.79
N LYS A 320 40.78 0.61 -3.27
CA LYS A 320 40.47 0.00 -4.57
C LYS A 320 39.28 0.70 -5.23
N THR A 321 39.51 1.88 -5.78
CA THR A 321 38.48 2.73 -6.43
C THR A 321 37.68 2.02 -7.55
N TYR A 322 38.21 0.93 -8.13
CA TYR A 322 37.54 0.14 -9.17
C TYR A 322 36.45 -0.81 -8.64
N VAL A 323 36.35 -1.06 -7.33
CA VAL A 323 35.39 -2.01 -6.75
C VAL A 323 33.93 -1.55 -6.95
N ASN A 324 33.62 -0.28 -6.65
CA ASN A 324 32.25 0.22 -6.77
C ASN A 324 31.75 0.23 -8.22
N PRO A 325 32.52 0.71 -9.24
CA PRO A 325 32.16 0.53 -10.65
C PRO A 325 31.97 -0.94 -11.05
N LEU A 326 32.82 -1.85 -10.57
CA LEU A 326 32.72 -3.28 -10.88
C LEU A 326 31.40 -3.86 -10.35
N VAL A 327 31.00 -3.51 -9.12
CA VAL A 327 29.70 -3.91 -8.54
C VAL A 327 28.53 -3.44 -9.41
N CYS A 328 28.52 -2.17 -9.83
CA CYS A 328 27.50 -1.65 -10.75
C CYS A 328 27.45 -2.44 -12.07
N VAL A 329 28.61 -2.71 -12.68
CA VAL A 329 28.71 -3.48 -13.94
C VAL A 329 28.21 -4.92 -13.76
N CYS A 330 28.52 -5.57 -12.64
CA CYS A 330 28.05 -6.92 -12.34
C CYS A 330 26.52 -7.00 -12.27
N PHE A 331 25.86 -6.10 -11.54
CA PHE A 331 24.38 -6.10 -11.48
C PHE A 331 23.75 -5.69 -12.81
N ALA A 332 24.32 -4.73 -13.53
CA ALA A 332 23.87 -4.36 -14.87
C ALA A 332 24.00 -5.50 -15.90
N ALA A 333 25.02 -6.35 -15.79
CA ALA A 333 25.21 -7.52 -16.63
C ALA A 333 24.22 -8.66 -16.32
N VAL A 334 23.73 -8.74 -15.08
CA VAL A 334 22.74 -9.73 -14.64
C VAL A 334 21.31 -9.32 -15.02
N LEU A 335 21.00 -8.01 -15.06
CA LEU A 335 19.71 -7.46 -15.48
C LEU A 335 19.09 -8.07 -16.76
N PRO A 336 19.79 -8.18 -17.92
CA PRO A 336 19.20 -8.73 -19.14
C PRO A 336 18.75 -10.19 -19.00
N ILE A 337 19.38 -10.98 -18.12
CA ILE A 337 19.00 -12.37 -17.86
C ILE A 337 17.60 -12.40 -17.22
N TRP A 338 17.39 -11.61 -16.18
CA TRP A 338 16.08 -11.50 -15.53
C TRP A 338 15.01 -10.91 -16.45
N VAL A 339 15.34 -9.89 -17.26
CA VAL A 339 14.42 -9.35 -18.27
C VAL A 339 13.97 -10.43 -19.26
N VAL A 340 14.87 -11.31 -19.72
CA VAL A 340 14.51 -12.42 -20.62
C VAL A 340 13.64 -13.47 -19.93
N ILE A 341 13.92 -13.80 -18.66
CA ILE A 341 13.09 -14.74 -17.87
C ILE A 341 11.67 -14.18 -17.70
N THR A 342 11.55 -12.92 -17.28
CA THR A 342 10.26 -12.24 -17.08
C THR A 342 9.48 -12.11 -18.38
N LYS A 343 10.11 -11.73 -19.50
CA LYS A 343 9.43 -11.63 -20.82
C LYS A 343 8.90 -12.98 -21.33
N ARG A 344 9.49 -14.10 -20.91
CA ARG A 344 9.04 -15.46 -21.27
C ARG A 344 7.89 -15.97 -20.41
N ASN A 345 7.58 -15.33 -19.28
CA ASN A 345 6.47 -15.72 -18.44
C ASN A 345 5.26 -14.81 -18.68
N GLU A 346 4.18 -15.39 -19.19
CA GLU A 346 2.93 -14.67 -19.51
C GLU A 346 2.38 -13.89 -18.30
N ALA A 347 2.43 -14.47 -17.10
CA ALA A 347 1.88 -13.87 -15.87
C ALA A 347 2.63 -12.62 -15.40
N THR A 348 3.90 -12.43 -15.78
CA THR A 348 4.70 -11.26 -15.36
C THR A 348 5.16 -10.38 -16.52
N ARG A 349 4.96 -10.82 -17.77
CA ARG A 349 5.28 -10.05 -18.98
C ARG A 349 4.49 -8.75 -19.06
N GLU A 350 3.20 -8.73 -18.71
CA GLU A 350 2.38 -7.52 -18.79
C GLU A 350 2.86 -6.44 -17.82
N VAL A 351 3.04 -6.84 -16.55
CA VAL A 351 3.53 -5.97 -15.48
C VAL A 351 4.91 -5.38 -15.79
N LEU A 352 5.78 -6.15 -16.47
CA LEU A 352 7.09 -5.66 -16.93
C LEU A 352 6.99 -4.47 -17.89
N TYR A 353 5.84 -4.22 -18.53
CA TYR A 353 5.64 -3.04 -19.37
C TYR A 353 4.77 -1.97 -18.73
N SER A 354 3.72 -2.33 -17.98
CA SER A 354 2.78 -1.37 -17.37
C SER A 354 3.15 -0.88 -15.97
N GLY A 355 3.82 -1.71 -15.15
CA GLY A 355 4.00 -1.49 -13.72
C GLY A 355 5.03 -0.44 -13.28
N TRP A 356 5.65 0.29 -14.21
CA TRP A 356 6.74 1.24 -13.88
C TRP A 356 6.25 2.55 -13.28
N HIS A 357 5.11 3.07 -13.75
CA HIS A 357 4.66 4.41 -13.39
C HIS A 357 4.39 4.58 -11.88
N PRO A 358 3.70 3.65 -11.18
CA PRO A 358 3.53 3.75 -9.73
C PRO A 358 4.85 3.67 -8.98
N VAL A 359 5.70 2.68 -9.31
CA VAL A 359 6.92 2.38 -8.55
C VAL A 359 7.96 3.50 -8.66
N VAL A 360 8.17 4.07 -9.87
CA VAL A 360 9.15 5.15 -10.07
C VAL A 360 8.68 6.45 -9.42
N MET A 361 7.39 6.78 -9.55
CA MET A 361 6.83 7.99 -8.93
C MET A 361 6.78 7.89 -7.40
N ALA A 362 6.45 6.72 -6.85
CA ALA A 362 6.52 6.45 -5.41
C ALA A 362 7.94 6.62 -4.87
N MET A 363 8.95 5.99 -5.51
CA MET A 363 10.35 6.17 -5.13
C MET A 363 10.78 7.64 -5.14
N GLY A 364 10.33 8.43 -6.12
CA GLY A 364 10.57 9.87 -6.16
C GLY A 364 9.98 10.64 -4.96
N ILE A 365 8.75 10.29 -4.56
CA ILE A 365 8.07 10.90 -3.38
C ILE A 365 8.77 10.49 -2.08
N SER A 366 9.07 9.21 -1.87
CA SER A 366 9.81 8.72 -0.70
C SER A 366 11.20 9.36 -0.58
N SER A 367 11.86 9.62 -1.70
CA SER A 367 13.17 10.31 -1.72
C SER A 367 13.09 11.76 -1.19
N ILE A 368 11.93 12.43 -1.28
CA ILE A 368 11.74 13.76 -0.67
C ILE A 368 11.67 13.62 0.86
N GLY A 369 11.03 12.56 1.38
CA GLY A 369 11.09 12.19 2.79
C GLY A 369 12.53 11.94 3.25
N GLY A 370 13.31 11.20 2.45
CA GLY A 370 14.74 10.99 2.68
C GLY A 370 15.57 12.29 2.71
N LEU A 371 15.26 13.27 1.86
CA LEU A 371 15.91 14.59 1.88
C LEU A 371 15.60 15.38 3.16
N ILE A 372 14.39 15.24 3.72
CA ILE A 372 14.05 15.81 5.04
C ILE A 372 14.87 15.10 6.13
N LEU A 373 14.99 13.77 6.07
CA LEU A 373 15.78 12.98 7.03
C LEU A 373 17.27 13.38 7.01
N ASP A 374 17.88 13.48 5.83
CA ASP A 374 19.26 13.97 5.61
C ASP A 374 19.49 15.31 6.31
N LYS A 375 18.64 16.31 6.04
CA LYS A 375 18.76 17.64 6.64
C LYS A 375 18.57 17.67 8.15
N MET A 376 17.73 16.80 8.70
CA MET A 376 17.52 16.73 10.15
C MET A 376 18.65 16.00 10.86
N VAL A 377 19.01 14.78 10.43
CA VAL A 377 20.06 13.97 11.07
C VAL A 377 21.45 14.60 10.97
N THR A 378 21.72 15.40 9.93
CA THR A 378 22.97 16.18 9.81
C THR A 378 23.12 17.23 10.93
N ASN A 379 22.03 17.63 11.60
CA ASN A 379 22.09 18.49 12.78
C ASN A 379 22.15 17.63 14.06
N PRO A 380 23.21 17.72 14.90
CA PRO A 380 23.35 16.92 16.11
C PRO A 380 22.13 16.97 17.03
N ASN A 381 21.49 18.14 17.12
CA ASN A 381 20.30 18.37 17.96
C ASN A 381 19.05 17.56 17.53
N PHE A 382 19.09 16.93 16.35
CA PHE A 382 17.99 16.14 15.78
C PHE A 382 18.39 14.72 15.38
N ALA A 383 19.60 14.26 15.71
CA ALA A 383 20.08 12.90 15.40
C ALA A 383 19.17 11.80 15.99
N GLY A 384 18.54 12.06 17.14
CA GLY A 384 17.54 11.15 17.74
C GLY A 384 16.30 10.91 16.86
N MET A 385 16.06 11.68 15.80
CA MET A 385 14.98 11.41 14.85
C MET A 385 15.12 10.07 14.13
N ALA A 386 16.35 9.63 13.87
CA ALA A 386 16.66 8.45 13.07
C ALA A 386 15.93 7.19 13.57
N VAL A 387 15.89 6.96 14.89
CA VAL A 387 15.22 5.77 15.46
C VAL A 387 13.70 5.77 15.22
N PHE A 388 13.08 6.95 15.15
CA PHE A 388 11.63 7.10 15.03
C PHE A 388 11.14 7.13 13.58
N THR A 389 12.00 7.48 12.60
CA THR A 389 11.58 7.63 11.20
C THR A 389 11.07 6.32 10.58
N PRO A 390 11.75 5.16 10.68
CA PRO A 390 11.21 3.90 10.17
C PRO A 390 9.89 3.50 10.85
N VAL A 391 9.70 3.82 12.13
CA VAL A 391 8.47 3.51 12.88
C VAL A 391 7.31 4.36 12.38
N ILE A 392 7.46 5.69 12.30
CA ILE A 392 6.36 6.56 11.88
C ILE A 392 6.00 6.35 10.40
N ASN A 393 6.99 6.15 9.54
CA ASN A 393 6.77 5.88 8.12
C ASN A 393 6.17 4.48 7.90
N GLY A 394 6.80 3.44 8.46
CA GLY A 394 6.40 2.06 8.27
C GLY A 394 5.04 1.73 8.90
N VAL A 395 4.74 2.22 10.11
CA VAL A 395 3.43 1.98 10.73
C VAL A 395 2.31 2.68 9.94
N GLY A 396 2.51 3.94 9.55
CA GLY A 396 1.54 4.67 8.72
C GLY A 396 1.33 4.02 7.34
N GLY A 397 2.43 3.68 6.66
CA GLY A 397 2.44 3.01 5.35
C GLY A 397 1.75 1.63 5.38
N ASN A 398 2.02 0.81 6.39
CA ASN A 398 1.39 -0.50 6.53
C ASN A 398 -0.13 -0.40 6.83
N LEU A 399 -0.54 0.51 7.72
CA LEU A 399 -1.97 0.74 8.02
C LEU A 399 -2.75 1.18 6.76
N VAL A 400 -2.21 2.13 6.01
CA VAL A 400 -2.88 2.65 4.81
C VAL A 400 -2.89 1.65 3.66
N ALA A 401 -1.85 0.82 3.51
CA ALA A 401 -1.84 -0.26 2.54
C ALA A 401 -2.91 -1.33 2.82
N VAL A 402 -3.09 -1.72 4.10
CA VAL A 402 -4.20 -2.59 4.52
C VAL A 402 -5.55 -1.94 4.17
N GLN A 403 -5.75 -0.65 4.49
CA GLN A 403 -7.01 0.03 4.13
C GLN A 403 -7.23 0.04 2.61
N ALA A 404 -6.22 0.39 1.81
CA ALA A 404 -6.33 0.47 0.36
C ALA A 404 -6.71 -0.88 -0.26
N SER A 405 -6.06 -1.96 0.15
CA SER A 405 -6.35 -3.31 -0.34
C SER A 405 -7.74 -3.80 0.06
N ARG A 406 -8.25 -3.43 1.25
CA ARG A 406 -9.62 -3.74 1.65
C ARG A 406 -10.67 -2.98 0.82
N ILE A 407 -10.44 -1.70 0.51
CA ILE A 407 -11.34 -0.94 -0.37
C ILE A 407 -11.28 -1.49 -1.79
N SER A 408 -10.09 -1.81 -2.31
CA SER A 408 -9.90 -2.45 -3.63
C SER A 408 -10.65 -3.78 -3.73
N THR A 409 -10.48 -4.66 -2.74
CA THR A 409 -11.18 -5.95 -2.64
C THR A 409 -12.70 -5.77 -2.63
N TYR A 410 -13.22 -4.79 -1.88
CA TYR A 410 -14.65 -4.48 -1.84
C TYR A 410 -15.19 -4.02 -3.19
N LEU A 411 -14.43 -3.21 -3.93
CA LEU A 411 -14.78 -2.79 -5.30
C LEU A 411 -14.75 -3.97 -6.28
N HIS A 412 -13.72 -4.82 -6.24
CA HIS A 412 -13.63 -6.05 -7.04
C HIS A 412 -14.73 -7.07 -6.75
N MET A 413 -15.26 -7.12 -5.52
CA MET A 413 -16.46 -7.92 -5.19
C MET A 413 -17.76 -7.28 -5.70
N SER A 414 -17.76 -5.99 -6.03
CA SER A 414 -18.95 -5.20 -6.40
C SER A 414 -19.09 -4.96 -7.91
N GLY A 415 -18.05 -5.19 -8.72
CA GLY A 415 -18.07 -5.03 -10.18
C GLY A 415 -16.67 -5.06 -10.79
N MET A 416 -16.57 -4.81 -12.10
CA MET A 416 -15.28 -4.62 -12.77
C MET A 416 -14.79 -3.15 -12.71
N PRO A 417 -13.47 -2.89 -12.81
CA PRO A 417 -12.95 -1.52 -12.95
C PRO A 417 -13.64 -0.81 -14.12
N GLY A 418 -13.95 0.48 -13.94
CA GLY A 418 -14.63 1.28 -14.98
C GLY A 418 -16.13 1.03 -15.16
N GLU A 419 -16.68 -0.13 -14.77
CA GLU A 419 -18.14 -0.31 -14.69
C GLU A 419 -18.69 0.60 -13.60
N SER A 420 -19.30 1.71 -14.02
CA SER A 420 -19.97 2.62 -13.10
C SER A 420 -21.23 1.95 -12.57
N SER A 421 -21.12 1.36 -11.38
CA SER A 421 -22.28 1.29 -10.48
C SER A 421 -22.88 2.70 -10.42
N GLU A 422 -24.18 2.81 -10.72
CA GLU A 422 -24.88 4.10 -10.90
C GLU A 422 -24.92 4.97 -9.62
N THR A 423 -24.37 4.45 -8.52
CA THR A 423 -24.24 5.11 -7.21
C THR A 423 -22.79 5.49 -6.81
N ALA A 424 -21.78 5.28 -7.67
CA ALA A 424 -20.40 5.68 -7.36
C ALA A 424 -20.25 7.24 -7.28
N PRO A 425 -19.91 7.83 -6.12
CA PRO A 425 -19.90 9.28 -5.98
C PRO A 425 -18.70 9.91 -6.70
N ARG A 426 -18.97 10.57 -7.84
CA ARG A 426 -17.98 11.37 -8.62
C ARG A 426 -17.46 12.64 -7.91
N LYS A 427 -17.62 12.76 -6.59
CA LYS A 427 -17.14 13.88 -5.77
C LYS A 427 -16.15 13.35 -4.75
N CYS A 428 -15.08 14.09 -4.51
CA CYS A 428 -14.14 13.77 -3.43
C CYS A 428 -14.93 13.51 -2.14
N PRO A 429 -14.73 12.36 -1.47
CA PRO A 429 -15.43 12.07 -0.22
C PRO A 429 -15.09 13.19 0.78
N SER A 430 -16.07 13.59 1.58
CA SER A 430 -15.79 14.48 2.70
C SER A 430 -15.02 13.71 3.78
N PRO A 431 -14.12 14.34 4.57
CA PRO A 431 -13.50 13.67 5.71
C PRO A 431 -14.54 13.07 6.67
N CYS A 432 -15.71 13.72 6.81
CA CYS A 432 -16.83 13.19 7.58
C CYS A 432 -17.41 11.89 7.02
N SER A 433 -17.52 11.74 5.69
CA SER A 433 -17.97 10.47 5.10
C SER A 433 -16.95 9.34 5.31
N THR A 434 -15.65 9.61 5.14
CA THR A 434 -14.59 8.59 5.26
C THR A 434 -14.38 8.08 6.70
N PHE A 435 -14.57 8.93 7.72
CA PHE A 435 -14.36 8.55 9.12
C PHE A 435 -15.65 8.28 9.92
N PHE A 436 -16.78 8.89 9.55
CA PHE A 436 -18.04 8.78 10.29
C PHE A 436 -19.16 8.06 9.50
N GLY A 437 -18.87 7.56 8.29
CA GLY A 437 -19.79 6.71 7.52
C GLY A 437 -20.21 5.44 8.27
N SER A 438 -21.36 4.89 7.89
CA SER A 438 -21.93 3.66 8.46
C SER A 438 -21.44 2.38 7.78
N ASP A 439 -20.79 2.53 6.62
CA ASP A 439 -20.23 1.52 5.74
C ASP A 439 -19.01 0.78 6.32
N VAL A 440 -18.58 -0.29 5.65
CA VAL A 440 -17.48 -1.16 6.10
C VAL A 440 -16.12 -0.46 6.02
N ASN A 441 -15.91 0.40 5.02
CA ASN A 441 -14.64 1.09 4.81
C ASN A 441 -14.39 2.14 5.90
N SER A 442 -15.42 2.92 6.25
CA SER A 442 -15.42 3.86 7.38
C SER A 442 -15.33 3.19 8.75
N ARG A 443 -15.83 1.94 8.90
CA ARG A 443 -15.56 1.13 10.10
C ARG A 443 -14.10 0.71 10.17
N SER A 444 -13.54 0.20 9.07
CA SER A 444 -12.14 -0.18 8.95
C SER A 444 -11.21 1.01 9.28
N ALA A 445 -11.43 2.17 8.67
CA ALA A 445 -10.65 3.39 8.92
C ALA A 445 -10.64 3.80 10.41
N ARG A 446 -11.79 3.74 11.09
CA ARG A 446 -11.87 4.01 12.54
C ARG A 446 -11.11 3.00 13.40
N VAL A 447 -11.16 1.71 13.04
CA VAL A 447 -10.43 0.66 13.77
C VAL A 447 -8.92 0.84 13.60
N LEU A 448 -8.46 1.12 12.39
CA LEU A 448 -7.05 1.39 12.09
C LEU A 448 -6.57 2.66 12.81
N LEU A 449 -7.36 3.73 12.83
CA LEU A 449 -7.04 4.97 13.55
C LEU A 449 -6.98 4.76 15.08
N LEU A 450 -7.90 3.95 15.65
CA LEU A 450 -7.89 3.61 17.08
C LEU A 450 -6.65 2.79 17.47
N LEU A 451 -6.11 2.00 16.54
CA LEU A 451 -4.93 1.17 16.74
C LEU A 451 -3.61 1.98 16.84
N VAL A 452 -3.58 3.19 16.24
CA VAL A 452 -2.40 4.07 16.22
C VAL A 452 -1.90 4.38 17.63
N VAL A 453 -2.77 4.88 18.52
CA VAL A 453 -2.35 5.32 19.86
C VAL A 453 -1.73 4.19 20.71
N PRO A 454 -2.42 3.06 20.97
CA PRO A 454 -1.82 1.98 21.76
C PRO A 454 -0.60 1.36 21.06
N GLY A 455 -0.60 1.27 19.73
CA GLY A 455 0.53 0.77 18.96
C GLY A 455 1.78 1.61 19.13
N HIS A 456 1.71 2.91 18.80
CA HIS A 456 2.84 3.82 18.92
C HIS A 456 3.33 3.93 20.36
N LEU A 457 2.45 3.85 21.39
CA LEU A 457 2.89 3.78 22.79
C LEU A 457 3.73 2.52 23.09
N ILE A 458 3.32 1.35 22.59
CA ILE A 458 4.10 0.10 22.73
C ILE A 458 5.45 0.23 22.00
N PHE A 459 5.47 0.80 20.79
CA PHE A 459 6.69 0.96 20.00
C PHE A 459 7.67 1.95 20.64
N LEU A 460 7.18 3.11 21.14
CA LEU A 460 7.99 4.07 21.91
C LEU A 460 8.54 3.45 23.21
N TYR A 461 7.72 2.71 23.96
CA TYR A 461 8.17 2.00 25.15
C TYR A 461 9.26 0.98 24.83
N THR A 462 9.14 0.28 23.69
CA THR A 462 10.14 -0.68 23.22
C THR A 462 11.46 0.02 22.88
N ILE A 463 11.42 1.15 22.16
CA ILE A 463 12.60 1.99 21.90
C ILE A 463 13.27 2.42 23.22
N SER A 464 12.48 2.92 24.19
CA SER A 464 12.96 3.28 25.52
C SER A 464 13.68 2.13 26.23
N SER A 465 13.07 0.94 26.23
CA SER A 465 13.59 -0.25 26.91
C SER A 465 14.83 -0.83 26.24
N LEU A 466 15.05 -0.53 24.97
CA LEU A 466 16.23 -0.93 24.20
C LEU A 466 17.34 0.14 24.17
N GLN A 467 17.16 1.25 24.92
CA GLN A 467 18.07 2.40 24.93
C GLN A 467 18.30 3.01 23.53
N GLY A 468 17.26 3.00 22.69
CA GLY A 468 17.32 3.56 21.34
C GLY A 468 17.00 5.06 21.31
N GLY A 469 17.75 5.79 20.48
CA GLY A 469 17.68 7.24 20.36
C GLY A 469 18.37 7.95 21.52
N HIS A 470 19.24 8.92 21.20
CA HIS A 470 19.90 9.80 22.17
C HIS A 470 18.94 10.87 22.76
N THR A 471 17.67 10.53 22.94
CA THR A 471 16.59 11.43 23.34
C THR A 471 15.80 10.77 24.46
N THR A 472 15.60 11.47 25.58
CA THR A 472 14.75 10.97 26.64
C THR A 472 13.29 11.04 26.19
N LEU A 473 12.50 10.04 26.57
CA LEU A 473 11.07 10.00 26.24
C LEU A 473 10.28 10.92 27.19
N THR A 474 10.46 12.23 27.02
CA THR A 474 9.69 13.24 27.75
C THR A 474 8.20 13.12 27.42
N LEU A 475 7.34 13.48 28.39
CA LEU A 475 5.90 13.52 28.15
C LEU A 475 5.53 14.51 27.02
N ILE A 476 6.32 15.58 26.86
CA ILE A 476 6.14 16.59 25.81
C ILE A 476 6.44 15.96 24.44
N PHE A 477 7.58 15.27 24.29
CA PHE A 477 7.93 14.54 23.07
C PHE A 477 6.86 13.51 22.72
N MET A 478 6.43 12.68 23.69
CA MET A 478 5.39 11.68 23.45
C MET A 478 4.07 12.29 22.93
N VAL A 479 3.66 13.46 23.43
CA VAL A 479 2.48 14.17 22.93
C VAL A 479 2.67 14.66 21.50
N PHE A 480 3.78 15.34 21.19
CA PHE A 480 4.03 15.85 19.82
C PHE A 480 4.25 14.73 18.79
N TYR A 481 4.93 13.65 19.18
CA TYR A 481 5.06 12.45 18.34
C TYR A 481 3.71 11.79 18.08
N MET A 482 2.87 11.63 19.11
CA MET A 482 1.54 11.03 18.95
C MET A 482 0.62 11.88 18.07
N MET A 483 0.69 13.22 18.20
CA MET A 483 -0.02 14.15 17.33
C MET A 483 0.44 14.05 15.86
N ALA A 484 1.75 13.91 15.62
CA ALA A 484 2.30 13.70 14.27
C ALA A 484 1.83 12.37 13.67
N ALA A 485 1.93 11.26 14.41
CA ALA A 485 1.51 9.93 13.95
C ALA A 485 0.00 9.86 13.66
N LEU A 486 -0.84 10.43 14.54
CA LEU A 486 -2.28 10.53 14.31
C LEU A 486 -2.61 11.38 13.08
N LEU A 487 -1.98 12.55 12.93
CA LEU A 487 -2.21 13.43 11.79
C LEU A 487 -1.80 12.78 10.46
N GLN A 488 -0.64 12.11 10.43
CA GLN A 488 -0.17 11.34 9.28
C GLN A 488 -1.19 10.27 8.90
N VAL A 489 -1.62 9.41 9.84
CA VAL A 489 -2.57 8.32 9.54
C VAL A 489 -3.95 8.85 9.12
N VAL A 490 -4.44 9.95 9.69
CA VAL A 490 -5.68 10.61 9.24
C VAL A 490 -5.57 11.10 7.80
N ILE A 491 -4.45 11.75 7.43
CA ILE A 491 -4.21 12.20 6.05
C ILE A 491 -4.15 10.99 5.11
N LEU A 492 -3.41 9.94 5.47
CA LEU A 492 -3.22 8.75 4.66
C LEU A 492 -4.53 7.98 4.42
N LEU A 493 -5.33 7.72 5.46
CA LEU A 493 -6.62 7.02 5.33
C LEU A 493 -7.62 7.83 4.49
N TYR A 494 -7.60 9.16 4.59
CA TYR A 494 -8.43 10.03 3.74
C TYR A 494 -7.99 9.98 2.27
N VAL A 495 -6.69 10.09 1.99
CA VAL A 495 -6.16 10.00 0.63
C VAL A 495 -6.37 8.60 0.03
N ALA A 496 -6.33 7.54 0.84
CA ALA A 496 -6.61 6.18 0.38
C ALA A 496 -8.06 6.01 -0.12
N ASP A 497 -9.03 6.45 0.67
CA ASP A 497 -10.45 6.41 0.30
C ASP A 497 -10.72 7.19 -0.99
N TRP A 498 -10.22 8.41 -1.10
CA TRP A 498 -10.35 9.20 -2.33
C TRP A 498 -9.64 8.56 -3.53
N MET A 499 -8.39 8.14 -3.37
CA MET A 499 -7.56 7.71 -4.49
C MET A 499 -7.94 6.33 -5.02
N VAL A 500 -8.35 5.38 -4.16
CA VAL A 500 -8.80 4.05 -4.61
C VAL A 500 -10.03 4.19 -5.52
N HIS A 501 -11.04 4.97 -5.11
CA HIS A 501 -12.20 5.26 -5.97
C HIS A 501 -11.83 6.06 -7.23
N TRP A 502 -10.86 6.98 -7.14
CA TRP A 502 -10.39 7.74 -8.30
C TRP A 502 -9.67 6.86 -9.34
N ILE A 503 -8.80 5.95 -8.91
CA ILE A 503 -8.09 5.01 -9.80
C ILE A 503 -9.07 3.97 -10.38
N TRP A 504 -10.01 3.46 -9.58
CA TRP A 504 -11.10 2.59 -10.06
C TRP A 504 -11.94 3.23 -11.16
N SER A 505 -12.20 4.55 -11.05
CA SER A 505 -12.95 5.33 -12.06
C SER A 505 -12.18 5.58 -13.37
N ARG A 506 -10.96 5.06 -13.51
CA ARG A 506 -10.06 5.22 -14.66
C ARG A 506 -9.69 3.89 -15.34
N ASP A 507 -10.44 2.82 -15.08
CA ASP A 507 -10.17 1.47 -15.60
C ASP A 507 -8.82 0.91 -15.13
N LEU A 508 -8.31 1.39 -13.98
CA LEU A 508 -7.05 0.98 -13.39
C LEU A 508 -7.28 0.21 -12.09
N ASP A 509 -6.47 -0.82 -11.88
CA ASP A 509 -6.43 -1.64 -10.67
C ASP A 509 -5.81 -0.85 -9.49
N PRO A 510 -6.55 -0.59 -8.40
CA PRO A 510 -6.04 0.16 -7.25
C PRO A 510 -4.89 -0.53 -6.52
N ASP A 511 -4.81 -1.87 -6.48
CA ASP A 511 -3.73 -2.58 -5.77
C ASP A 511 -2.37 -2.40 -6.45
N ASN A 512 -2.35 -2.24 -7.78
CA ASN A 512 -1.14 -1.96 -8.54
C ASN A 512 -0.67 -0.49 -8.49
N TYR A 513 -1.55 0.47 -8.14
CA TYR A 513 -1.27 1.91 -8.21
C TYR A 513 -1.37 2.64 -6.86
N CYS A 514 -2.43 2.42 -6.08
CA CYS A 514 -2.70 3.16 -4.85
C CYS A 514 -1.70 2.84 -3.75
N ILE A 515 -1.37 1.55 -3.55
CA ILE A 515 -0.45 1.12 -2.48
C ILE A 515 0.91 1.84 -2.62
N PRO A 516 1.58 1.86 -3.79
CA PRO A 516 2.80 2.64 -3.99
C PRO A 516 2.72 4.13 -3.67
N TYR A 517 1.63 4.80 -4.03
CA TYR A 517 1.48 6.22 -3.73
C TYR A 517 1.21 6.47 -2.25
N LEU A 518 0.43 5.62 -1.59
CA LEU A 518 0.07 5.79 -0.17
C LEU A 518 1.25 5.50 0.76
N THR A 519 2.06 4.49 0.46
CA THR A 519 3.29 4.21 1.22
C THR A 519 4.29 5.34 1.08
N ALA A 520 4.52 5.85 -0.14
CA ALA A 520 5.44 6.96 -0.37
C ALA A 520 4.97 8.30 0.20
N LEU A 521 3.67 8.59 0.15
CA LEU A 521 3.10 9.71 0.91
C LEU A 521 3.24 9.49 2.42
N GLY A 522 3.19 8.23 2.88
CA GLY A 522 3.47 7.85 4.26
C GLY A 522 4.89 8.19 4.69
N ASP A 523 5.89 7.88 3.86
CA ASP A 523 7.30 8.25 4.08
C ASP A 523 7.48 9.77 4.17
N LEU A 524 6.87 10.51 3.23
CA LEU A 524 6.98 11.97 3.16
C LEU A 524 6.29 12.66 4.34
N PHE A 525 5.02 12.33 4.61
CA PHE A 525 4.27 12.95 5.71
C PHE A 525 4.79 12.50 7.07
N GLY A 526 5.18 11.23 7.24
CA GLY A 526 5.75 10.73 8.49
C GLY A 526 7.04 11.46 8.86
N THR A 527 8.02 11.46 7.95
CA THR A 527 9.29 12.16 8.16
C THR A 527 9.09 13.68 8.31
N GLY A 528 8.23 14.30 7.49
CA GLY A 528 7.97 15.74 7.54
C GLY A 528 7.27 16.20 8.82
N LEU A 529 6.24 15.47 9.28
CA LEU A 529 5.54 15.79 10.54
C LEU A 529 6.41 15.50 11.76
N LEU A 530 7.21 14.43 11.74
CA LEU A 530 8.20 14.15 12.78
C LEU A 530 9.24 15.28 12.87
N ALA A 531 9.75 15.75 11.73
CA ALA A 531 10.68 16.87 11.68
C ALA A 531 10.09 18.17 12.20
N PHE A 532 8.82 18.45 11.90
CA PHE A 532 8.10 19.58 12.45
C PHE A 532 7.94 19.47 13.98
N SER A 533 7.63 18.29 14.51
CA SER A 533 7.58 18.04 15.97
C SER A 533 8.93 18.28 16.65
N PHE A 534 10.04 17.73 16.12
CA PHE A 534 11.39 17.98 16.64
C PHE A 534 11.76 19.48 16.62
N TYR A 535 11.41 20.20 15.55
CA TYR A 535 11.62 21.64 15.44
C TYR A 535 10.83 22.43 16.49
N ILE A 536 9.56 22.04 16.77
CA ILE A 536 8.76 22.67 17.83
C ILE A 536 9.36 22.41 19.22
N LEU A 537 9.76 21.18 19.55
CA LEU A 537 10.36 20.87 20.85
C LEU A 537 11.61 21.71 21.13
N TRP A 538 12.47 21.84 20.12
CA TRP A 538 13.67 22.67 20.19
C TRP A 538 13.37 24.13 20.53
N HIS A 539 12.30 24.71 19.96
CA HIS A 539 11.86 26.07 20.25
C HIS A 539 11.14 26.22 21.60
N ILE A 540 10.43 25.19 22.05
CA ILE A 540 9.77 25.17 23.37
C ILE A 540 10.80 25.13 24.51
N GLY A 541 12.03 24.69 24.22
CA GLY A 541 13.08 24.59 25.23
C GLY A 541 12.97 23.33 26.07
N ASP A 542 12.34 22.28 25.54
CA ASP A 542 12.58 20.89 25.98
C ASP A 542 13.98 20.48 25.50
N ARG A 543 14.98 21.21 26.03
CA ARG A 543 16.39 20.91 25.91
C ARG A 543 16.65 19.75 26.84
N ASP A 544 16.43 18.54 26.33
CA ASP A 544 17.08 17.36 26.87
C ASP A 544 18.55 17.74 27.10
N SER A 545 19.02 17.58 28.33
CA SER A 545 20.30 18.15 28.74
C SER A 545 21.51 17.36 28.20
N ASP A 546 21.23 16.33 27.39
CA ASP A 546 22.18 15.40 26.80
C ASP A 546 22.19 15.42 25.25
N VAL A 547 21.49 16.35 24.56
CA VAL A 547 21.50 16.41 23.07
C VAL A 547 22.78 17.08 22.49
N GLY A 548 23.93 17.00 23.18
CA GLY A 548 25.14 17.70 22.72
C GLY A 548 26.41 17.67 23.58
N ASP A 549 26.68 16.60 24.33
CA ASP A 549 28.00 16.31 24.94
C ASP A 549 28.51 14.90 24.54
#